data_AF-A0A6P7LN30-F1
#
_entry.id   AF-A0A6P7LN30-F1
#
_cell.length_a   1.000
_cell.length_b   1.000
_cell.length_c   1.000
_cell.angle_alpha   90.00
_cell.angle_beta   90.00
_cell.angle_gamma   90.00
#
_symmetry.space_group_name_H-M   'P 1'
#
loop_
_entity.id
_entity.type
_entity.pdbx_description
1 polymer ?
#
loop_
_entity_poly.entity_id
_entity_poly.type
_entity_poly.pdbx_seq_one_letter_code
_entity_poly.pdbx_strand_id
1 'polypeptide(L)'
;MQRAVWFLITVYASVPVLLYLFPWILGYAIFSHLLRFPFFVDLSRPEAVLNHTCNFYLSTEAGVSVGVWHTLPASQWEEAVGRSPEWYRETLGDGRPVIIYLHGNLGTRAINHRVELVKILSTAGYHVLSLDYRGFGDSTGEPSEDGLTRDALYLYHWVKKRSRGSLVCLWGHSLGSGVATNTAMRIQEQESAADAIILEAPYTRIGELVIIHPLLKIYKFLPGFESLIWNILERNNIVFANNENLKALTSPVLILHSEDDSIVPYHMGLKLHQISREAQTQRNADIRVEMVSYPAKLGFGHNNIYLDPNLPNVVRDFLQA
;
A
#
# COMPACT_ATOMS: atom_id res chain seq x y z
N MET A 1 2.38 -43.03 12.75
CA MET A 1 1.54 -42.10 13.54
C MET A 1 2.34 -41.38 14.64
N GLN A 2 2.99 -42.09 15.58
CA GLN A 2 3.72 -41.48 16.71
C GLN A 2 4.84 -40.51 16.30
N ARG A 3 5.65 -40.83 15.28
CA ARG A 3 6.70 -39.93 14.76
C ARG A 3 6.14 -38.63 14.17
N ALA A 4 4.98 -38.70 13.52
CA ALA A 4 4.33 -37.52 12.94
C ALA A 4 3.76 -36.61 14.03
N VAL A 5 3.18 -37.20 15.09
CA VAL A 5 2.68 -36.43 16.24
C VAL A 5 3.83 -35.70 16.94
N TRP A 6 4.95 -36.38 17.20
CA TRP A 6 6.12 -35.75 17.81
C TRP A 6 6.69 -34.62 16.94
N PHE A 7 6.77 -34.83 15.62
CA PHE A 7 7.19 -33.78 14.70
C PHE A 7 6.30 -32.54 14.78
N LEU A 8 4.96 -32.70 14.78
CA LEU A 8 4.02 -31.59 14.88
C LEU A 8 4.14 -30.84 16.22
N ILE A 9 4.32 -31.56 17.33
CA ILE A 9 4.53 -30.96 18.66
C ILE A 9 5.84 -30.17 18.67
N THR A 10 6.93 -30.73 18.12
CA THR A 10 8.22 -30.04 18.04
C THR A 10 8.12 -28.76 17.21
N VAL A 11 7.49 -28.83 16.03
CA VAL A 11 7.27 -27.64 15.18
C VAL A 11 6.47 -26.59 15.96
N TYR A 12 5.35 -27.00 16.57
CA TYR A 12 4.49 -26.10 17.35
C TYR A 12 5.24 -25.42 18.51
N ALA A 13 6.02 -26.16 19.29
CA ALA A 13 6.79 -25.58 20.38
C ALA A 13 7.96 -24.70 19.90
N SER A 14 8.56 -25.04 18.74
CA SER A 14 9.75 -24.34 18.23
C SER A 14 9.45 -22.95 17.64
N VAL A 15 8.28 -22.75 17.03
CA VAL A 15 7.98 -21.49 16.32
C VAL A 15 7.98 -20.27 17.24
N PRO A 16 7.30 -20.25 18.40
CA PRO A 16 7.39 -19.12 19.34
C PRO A 16 8.82 -18.84 19.82
N VAL A 17 9.61 -19.90 20.06
CA VAL A 17 11.01 -19.78 20.48
C VAL A 17 11.87 -19.16 19.36
N LEU A 18 11.70 -19.63 18.13
CA LEU A 18 12.40 -19.07 16.97
C LEU A 18 12.04 -17.61 16.74
N LEU A 19 10.76 -17.25 16.83
CA LEU A 19 10.30 -15.87 16.71
C LEU A 19 10.84 -14.97 17.83
N TYR A 20 10.95 -15.49 19.05
CA TYR A 20 11.56 -14.76 20.18
C TYR A 20 13.05 -14.52 19.99
N LEU A 21 13.81 -15.55 19.56
CA LEU A 21 15.25 -15.48 19.36
C LEU A 21 15.63 -14.68 18.10
N PHE A 22 14.81 -14.74 17.06
CA PHE A 22 15.05 -14.12 15.76
C PHE A 22 13.84 -13.26 15.36
N PRO A 23 13.63 -12.10 16.02
CA PRO A 23 12.45 -11.27 15.81
C PRO A 23 12.32 -10.78 14.36
N TRP A 24 13.42 -10.64 13.63
CA TRP A 24 13.44 -10.21 12.23
C TRP A 24 12.66 -11.16 11.30
N ILE A 25 12.50 -12.45 11.65
CA ILE A 25 11.70 -13.42 10.87
C ILE A 25 10.28 -12.90 10.65
N LEU A 26 9.68 -12.27 11.67
CA LEU A 26 8.33 -11.73 11.54
C LEU A 26 8.27 -10.57 10.54
N GLY A 27 9.29 -9.70 10.52
CA GLY A 27 9.40 -8.63 9.54
C GLY A 27 9.48 -9.17 8.11
N TYR A 28 10.31 -10.19 7.87
CA TYR A 28 10.38 -10.87 6.57
C TYR A 28 9.04 -11.48 6.14
N ALA A 29 8.26 -12.03 7.08
CA ALA A 29 6.93 -12.53 6.77
C ALA A 29 5.94 -11.40 6.42
N ILE A 30 5.95 -10.29 7.17
CA ILE A 30 5.07 -9.14 6.93
C ILE A 30 5.35 -8.51 5.56
N PHE A 31 6.62 -8.22 5.26
CA PHE A 31 7.00 -7.59 4.00
C PHE A 31 6.97 -8.57 2.82
N SER A 32 7.36 -9.83 3.04
CA SER A 32 7.47 -10.86 1.99
C SER A 32 8.26 -10.38 0.77
N HIS A 33 9.25 -9.50 0.98
CA HIS A 33 9.97 -8.77 -0.07
C HIS A 33 10.96 -9.62 -0.87
N LEU A 34 11.46 -10.72 -0.27
CA LEU A 34 12.39 -11.63 -0.92
C LEU A 34 11.82 -12.32 -2.17
N LEU A 35 10.50 -12.45 -2.24
CA LEU A 35 9.82 -13.06 -3.37
C LEU A 35 9.52 -12.01 -4.43
N ARG A 36 10.42 -11.88 -5.41
CA ARG A 36 10.27 -10.99 -6.58
C ARG A 36 9.30 -11.56 -7.61
N PHE A 37 8.04 -11.76 -7.21
CA PHE A 37 6.95 -12.20 -8.08
C PHE A 37 6.28 -11.00 -8.79
N PRO A 38 5.87 -11.09 -10.06
CA PRO A 38 6.12 -12.19 -11.01
C PRO A 38 7.61 -12.36 -11.33
N PHE A 39 8.04 -13.61 -11.44
CA PHE A 39 9.45 -13.93 -11.72
C PHE A 39 9.82 -13.55 -13.17
N PHE A 40 11.09 -13.19 -13.38
CA PHE A 40 11.67 -12.91 -14.70
C PHE A 40 11.08 -11.71 -15.46
N VAL A 41 10.35 -10.83 -14.77
CA VAL A 41 9.95 -9.54 -15.34
C VAL A 41 11.09 -8.53 -15.19
N ASP A 42 11.49 -7.90 -16.29
CA ASP A 42 12.44 -6.80 -16.29
C ASP A 42 11.71 -5.50 -15.90
N LEU A 43 11.80 -5.14 -14.62
CA LEU A 43 11.16 -3.95 -14.08
C LEU A 43 11.74 -2.63 -14.63
N SER A 44 12.91 -2.67 -15.26
CA SER A 44 13.48 -1.51 -15.95
C SER A 44 12.82 -1.23 -17.31
N ARG A 45 12.05 -2.20 -17.84
CA ARG A 45 11.36 -2.16 -19.14
C ARG A 45 9.85 -2.42 -18.97
N PRO A 46 9.11 -1.48 -18.33
CA PRO A 46 7.69 -1.64 -18.05
C PRO A 46 6.83 -1.89 -19.28
N GLU A 47 7.25 -1.45 -20.47
CA GLU A 47 6.51 -1.61 -21.72
C GLU A 47 6.18 -3.07 -22.08
N ALA A 48 6.89 -4.05 -21.50
CA ALA A 48 6.60 -5.47 -21.66
C ALA A 48 5.32 -5.92 -20.93
N VAL A 49 4.89 -5.18 -19.90
CA VAL A 49 3.75 -5.54 -19.03
C VAL A 49 2.70 -4.44 -18.93
N LEU A 50 3.10 -3.19 -19.10
CA LEU A 50 2.26 -2.01 -19.00
C LEU A 50 2.73 -0.97 -20.03
N ASN A 51 1.92 -0.79 -21.07
CA ASN A 51 2.23 0.15 -22.15
C ASN A 51 2.25 1.60 -21.63
N HIS A 52 3.04 2.45 -22.30
CA HIS A 52 3.12 3.90 -22.04
C HIS A 52 3.51 4.25 -20.60
N THR A 53 4.33 3.39 -20.02
CA THR A 53 4.95 3.59 -18.72
C THR A 53 6.44 3.79 -18.91
N CYS A 54 7.03 4.75 -18.23
CA CYS A 54 8.48 4.87 -18.15
C CYS A 54 8.99 4.44 -16.78
N ASN A 55 10.22 3.93 -16.72
CA ASN A 55 10.89 3.57 -15.48
C ASN A 55 11.98 4.58 -15.14
N PHE A 56 12.11 4.92 -13.87
CA PHE A 56 13.25 5.67 -13.34
C PHE A 56 13.54 5.25 -11.89
N TYR A 57 14.72 5.63 -11.41
CA TYR A 57 15.14 5.34 -10.04
C TYR A 57 15.28 6.64 -9.24
N LEU A 58 14.91 6.58 -7.97
CA LEU A 58 15.07 7.68 -7.01
C LEU A 58 16.01 7.26 -5.88
N SER A 59 16.98 8.12 -5.57
CA SER A 59 17.83 7.93 -4.39
C SER A 59 17.16 8.57 -3.17
N THR A 60 16.42 7.78 -2.40
CA THR A 60 15.63 8.26 -1.25
C THR A 60 16.46 8.45 0.01
N GLU A 61 17.59 7.74 0.09
CA GLU A 61 18.57 7.79 1.18
C GLU A 61 19.94 7.38 0.64
N ALA A 62 21.03 7.70 1.35
CA ALA A 62 22.36 7.27 0.96
C ALA A 62 22.42 5.74 0.84
N GLY A 63 22.75 5.23 -0.36
CA GLY A 63 22.81 3.78 -0.64
C GLY A 63 21.46 3.11 -0.93
N VAL A 64 20.34 3.85 -0.86
CA VAL A 64 19.00 3.37 -1.20
C VAL A 64 18.56 3.97 -2.52
N SER A 65 18.23 3.09 -3.48
CA SER A 65 17.70 3.44 -4.79
C SER A 65 16.40 2.67 -5.00
N VAL A 66 15.30 3.38 -5.22
CA VAL A 66 13.97 2.78 -5.41
C VAL A 66 13.49 2.91 -6.85
N GLY A 67 12.93 1.84 -7.41
CA GLY A 67 12.36 1.79 -8.74
C GLY A 67 10.95 2.37 -8.78
N VAL A 68 10.70 3.27 -9.72
CA VAL A 68 9.41 3.94 -9.91
C VAL A 68 8.98 3.83 -11.36
N TRP A 69 7.73 3.43 -11.55
CA TRP A 69 7.04 3.49 -12.83
C TRP A 69 6.15 4.72 -12.89
N HIS A 70 6.20 5.46 -14.01
CA HIS A 70 5.25 6.52 -14.32
C HIS A 70 4.42 6.12 -15.53
N THR A 71 3.14 5.86 -15.29
CA THR A 71 2.15 5.57 -16.33
C THR A 71 1.37 6.83 -16.66
N LEU A 72 1.30 7.15 -17.94
CA LEU A 72 0.60 8.33 -18.44
C LEU A 72 -0.90 8.08 -18.58
N PRO A 73 -1.75 9.12 -18.46
CA PRO A 73 -3.14 9.07 -18.87
C PRO A 73 -3.29 8.48 -20.27
N ALA A 74 -4.33 7.67 -20.49
CA ALA A 74 -4.52 6.97 -21.76
C ALA A 74 -4.64 7.89 -22.97
N SER A 75 -5.16 9.10 -22.75
CA SER A 75 -5.26 10.14 -23.78
C SER A 75 -3.91 10.64 -24.31
N GLN A 76 -2.78 10.37 -23.64
CA GLN A 76 -1.44 10.82 -24.04
C GLN A 76 -0.58 9.73 -24.68
N TRP A 77 -1.12 8.53 -24.82
CA TRP A 77 -0.35 7.36 -25.24
C TRP A 77 0.26 7.50 -26.64
N GLU A 78 -0.47 8.07 -27.60
CA GLU A 78 0.03 8.31 -28.96
C GLU A 78 1.20 9.31 -28.96
N GLU A 79 1.12 10.36 -28.14
CA GLU A 79 2.15 11.40 -28.07
C GLU A 79 3.43 10.91 -27.36
N ALA A 80 3.30 9.91 -26.48
CA ALA A 80 4.39 9.34 -25.69
C ALA A 80 5.36 8.47 -26.49
N VAL A 81 4.98 8.02 -27.70
CA VAL A 81 5.79 7.10 -28.49
C VAL A 81 7.14 7.75 -28.87
N GLY A 82 8.23 7.12 -28.44
CA GLY A 82 9.60 7.57 -28.72
C GLY A 82 10.04 8.81 -27.93
N ARG A 83 9.28 9.23 -26.91
CA ARG A 83 9.62 10.37 -26.06
C ARG A 83 10.68 10.02 -25.02
N SER A 84 11.43 11.03 -24.58
CA SER A 84 12.46 10.89 -23.55
C SER A 84 11.86 10.75 -22.14
N PRO A 85 12.59 10.18 -21.18
CA PRO A 85 12.18 10.18 -19.77
C PRO A 85 11.90 11.59 -19.21
N GLU A 86 12.62 12.61 -19.68
CA GLU A 86 12.39 14.00 -19.30
C GLU A 86 11.01 14.49 -19.72
N TRP A 87 10.55 14.13 -20.92
CA TRP A 87 9.22 14.49 -21.41
C TRP A 87 8.11 13.91 -20.51
N TYR A 88 8.24 12.63 -20.10
CA TYR A 88 7.33 12.02 -19.13
C TYR A 88 7.29 12.82 -17.81
N ARG A 89 8.45 13.28 -17.32
CA ARG A 89 8.48 14.06 -16.07
C ARG A 89 7.79 15.42 -16.21
N GLU A 90 7.86 16.04 -17.39
CA GLU A 90 7.22 17.32 -17.66
C GLU A 90 5.69 17.20 -17.75
N THR A 91 5.17 16.07 -18.22
CA THR A 91 3.72 15.85 -18.35
C THR A 91 3.01 15.84 -17.00
N LEU A 92 3.71 15.54 -15.89
CA LEU A 92 3.12 15.60 -14.54
C LEU A 92 2.51 16.97 -14.21
N GLY A 93 2.98 18.04 -14.85
CA GLY A 93 2.50 19.41 -14.66
C GLY A 93 1.45 19.86 -15.67
N ASP A 94 0.70 18.94 -16.28
CA ASP A 94 -0.30 19.21 -17.33
C ASP A 94 -1.71 19.54 -16.80
N GLY A 95 -1.89 19.58 -15.47
CA GLY A 95 -3.17 19.86 -14.81
C GLY A 95 -4.00 18.61 -14.44
N ARG A 96 -3.61 17.41 -14.86
CA ARG A 96 -4.33 16.17 -14.49
C ARG A 96 -3.95 15.70 -13.09
N PRO A 97 -4.87 15.05 -12.34
CA PRO A 97 -4.54 14.50 -11.03
C PRO A 97 -3.52 13.36 -11.14
N VAL A 98 -2.70 13.24 -10.10
CA VAL A 98 -1.65 12.24 -9.99
C VAL A 98 -1.98 11.29 -8.84
N ILE A 99 -1.90 9.99 -9.09
CA ILE A 99 -2.06 8.94 -8.08
C ILE A 99 -0.70 8.31 -7.81
N ILE A 100 -0.25 8.35 -6.57
CA ILE A 100 0.89 7.58 -6.09
C ILE A 100 0.36 6.26 -5.53
N TYR A 101 0.60 5.18 -6.26
CA TYR A 101 0.17 3.84 -5.89
C TYR A 101 1.23 3.13 -5.03
N LEU A 102 0.82 2.81 -3.81
CA LEU A 102 1.59 2.16 -2.76
C LEU A 102 1.02 0.74 -2.60
N HIS A 103 1.75 -0.25 -3.11
CA HIS A 103 1.27 -1.62 -3.24
C HIS A 103 1.32 -2.43 -1.92
N GLY A 104 0.59 -3.55 -1.89
CA GLY A 104 0.60 -4.49 -0.75
C GLY A 104 1.93 -5.22 -0.53
N ASN A 105 1.97 -6.14 0.43
CA ASN A 105 3.14 -7.00 0.61
C ASN A 105 3.32 -7.95 -0.58
N LEU A 106 4.44 -8.67 -0.60
CA LEU A 106 4.80 -9.68 -1.61
C LEU A 106 5.00 -9.12 -3.04
N GLY A 107 6.04 -9.60 -3.72
CA GLY A 107 6.22 -9.36 -5.14
C GLY A 107 6.69 -7.95 -5.49
N THR A 108 6.25 -7.48 -6.64
CA THR A 108 6.75 -6.26 -7.29
C THR A 108 5.59 -5.43 -7.85
N ARG A 109 5.88 -4.21 -8.30
CA ARG A 109 4.93 -3.35 -9.03
C ARG A 109 4.35 -4.00 -10.30
N ALA A 110 4.94 -5.09 -10.79
CA ALA A 110 4.47 -5.85 -11.96
C ALA A 110 3.42 -6.93 -11.67
N ILE A 111 2.96 -7.11 -10.42
CA ILE A 111 1.90 -8.11 -10.15
C ILE A 111 0.63 -7.74 -10.93
N ASN A 112 -0.01 -8.74 -11.55
CA ASN A 112 -1.11 -8.53 -12.49
C ASN A 112 -2.24 -7.63 -11.97
N HIS A 113 -2.79 -7.87 -10.77
CA HIS A 113 -3.87 -7.01 -10.25
C HIS A 113 -3.44 -5.55 -10.05
N ARG A 114 -2.16 -5.30 -9.73
CA ARG A 114 -1.58 -3.96 -9.61
C ARG A 114 -1.50 -3.28 -10.97
N VAL A 115 -1.01 -4.01 -11.98
CA VAL A 115 -0.92 -3.56 -13.36
C VAL A 115 -2.32 -3.25 -13.93
N GLU A 116 -3.31 -4.11 -13.68
CA GLU A 116 -4.69 -3.88 -14.14
C GLU A 116 -5.33 -2.66 -13.48
N LEU A 117 -5.13 -2.47 -12.17
CA LEU A 117 -5.56 -1.24 -11.49
C LEU A 117 -4.94 0.01 -12.13
N VAL A 118 -3.62 -0.01 -12.38
CA VAL A 118 -2.91 1.11 -13.01
C VAL A 118 -3.46 1.40 -14.41
N LYS A 119 -3.80 0.39 -15.22
CA LYS A 119 -4.44 0.57 -16.53
C LYS A 119 -5.79 1.26 -16.41
N ILE A 120 -6.60 0.88 -15.43
CA ILE A 120 -7.92 1.47 -15.19
C ILE A 120 -7.78 2.94 -14.80
N LEU A 121 -6.86 3.26 -13.89
CA LEU A 121 -6.59 4.64 -13.46
C LEU A 121 -6.01 5.50 -14.60
N SER A 122 -5.09 4.94 -15.39
CA SER A 122 -4.58 5.59 -16.60
C SER A 122 -5.71 5.89 -17.59
N THR A 123 -6.60 4.93 -17.83
CA THR A 123 -7.76 5.10 -18.72
C THR A 123 -8.74 6.15 -18.19
N ALA A 124 -8.86 6.26 -16.86
CA ALA A 124 -9.66 7.27 -16.19
C ALA A 124 -9.07 8.69 -16.29
N GLY A 125 -7.85 8.85 -16.82
CA GLY A 125 -7.24 10.15 -17.08
C GLY A 125 -6.19 10.59 -16.05
N TYR A 126 -5.73 9.68 -15.17
CA TYR A 126 -4.75 9.99 -14.13
C TYR A 126 -3.32 9.69 -14.57
N HIS A 127 -2.36 10.48 -14.09
CA HIS A 127 -0.98 10.00 -13.99
C HIS A 127 -0.88 9.03 -12.82
N VAL A 128 -0.16 7.91 -13.01
CA VAL A 128 0.01 6.93 -11.94
C VAL A 128 1.50 6.67 -11.71
N LEU A 129 1.98 6.93 -10.49
CA LEU A 129 3.33 6.57 -10.05
C LEU A 129 3.26 5.31 -9.19
N SER A 130 3.91 4.23 -9.62
CA SER A 130 3.98 2.97 -8.86
C SER A 130 5.40 2.74 -8.38
N LEU A 131 5.58 2.64 -7.07
CA LEU A 131 6.87 2.50 -6.39
C LEU A 131 7.05 1.05 -5.92
N ASP A 132 8.21 0.43 -6.18
CA ASP A 132 8.67 -0.68 -5.34
C ASP A 132 9.50 -0.10 -4.19
N TYR A 133 9.09 -0.35 -2.95
CA TYR A 133 9.81 0.13 -1.76
C TYR A 133 11.24 -0.41 -1.68
N ARG A 134 12.11 0.19 -0.83
CA ARG A 134 13.41 -0.42 -0.53
C ARG A 134 13.28 -1.91 -0.16
N GLY A 135 14.11 -2.75 -0.77
CA GLY A 135 14.09 -4.20 -0.64
C GLY A 135 13.04 -4.95 -1.49
N PHE A 136 12.09 -4.26 -2.13
CA PHE A 136 11.13 -4.86 -3.06
C PHE A 136 11.60 -4.76 -4.51
N GLY A 137 11.15 -5.68 -5.36
CA GLY A 137 11.43 -5.63 -6.80
C GLY A 137 12.92 -5.47 -7.14
N ASP A 138 13.23 -4.43 -7.89
CA ASP A 138 14.59 -4.02 -8.28
C ASP A 138 15.15 -2.87 -7.41
N SER A 139 14.46 -2.49 -6.34
CA SER A 139 14.92 -1.48 -5.37
C SER A 139 15.98 -2.06 -4.43
N THR A 140 16.94 -1.24 -4.02
CA THR A 140 18.01 -1.63 -3.07
C THR A 140 17.58 -1.45 -1.61
N GLY A 141 18.40 -1.93 -0.67
CA GLY A 141 18.18 -1.78 0.78
C GLY A 141 17.30 -2.88 1.38
N GLU A 142 16.96 -2.73 2.65
CA GLU A 142 16.10 -3.65 3.42
C GLU A 142 14.85 -2.91 3.89
N PRO A 143 13.67 -3.57 3.89
CA PRO A 143 12.43 -2.94 4.26
C PRO A 143 12.33 -2.74 5.77
N SER A 144 11.81 -1.58 6.14
CA SER A 144 11.32 -1.27 7.48
C SER A 144 10.13 -0.33 7.32
N GLU A 145 9.28 -0.23 8.34
CA GLU A 145 8.12 0.68 8.27
C GLU A 145 8.52 2.13 8.00
N ASP A 146 9.52 2.63 8.73
CA ASP A 146 10.02 3.99 8.52
C ASP A 146 10.72 4.12 7.15
N GLY A 147 11.42 3.09 6.69
CA GLY A 147 12.05 3.07 5.37
C GLY A 147 11.03 3.16 4.22
N LEU A 148 9.99 2.34 4.26
CA LEU A 148 8.88 2.37 3.31
C LEU A 148 8.19 3.75 3.31
N THR A 149 7.97 4.31 4.50
CA THR A 149 7.37 5.65 4.66
C THR A 149 8.27 6.75 4.08
N ARG A 150 9.59 6.68 4.30
CA ARG A 150 10.55 7.63 3.71
C ARG A 150 10.58 7.56 2.18
N ASP A 151 10.52 6.36 1.62
CA ASP A 151 10.53 6.17 0.16
C ASP A 151 9.28 6.79 -0.47
N ALA A 152 8.11 6.53 0.12
CA ALA A 152 6.84 7.10 -0.31
C ALA A 152 6.78 8.63 -0.14
N LEU A 153 7.27 9.16 0.99
CA LEU A 153 7.36 10.59 1.25
C LEU A 153 8.29 11.31 0.26
N TYR A 154 9.44 10.70 -0.05
CA TYR A 154 10.35 11.23 -1.05
C TYR A 154 9.71 11.28 -2.43
N LEU A 155 9.01 10.22 -2.83
CA LEU A 155 8.26 10.20 -4.09
C LEU A 155 7.16 11.26 -4.11
N TYR A 156 6.41 11.42 -3.01
CA TYR A 156 5.39 12.47 -2.88
C TYR A 156 5.97 13.86 -3.16
N HIS A 157 7.04 14.23 -2.47
CA HIS A 157 7.71 15.52 -2.66
C HIS A 157 8.27 15.68 -4.08
N TRP A 158 8.83 14.60 -4.64
CA TRP A 158 9.33 14.57 -6.00
C TRP A 158 8.21 14.83 -7.03
N VAL A 159 7.02 14.25 -6.82
CA VAL A 159 5.83 14.44 -7.65
C VAL A 159 5.25 15.84 -7.45
N LYS A 160 5.03 16.28 -6.20
CA LYS A 160 4.41 17.58 -5.91
C LYS A 160 5.18 18.74 -6.51
N LYS A 161 6.52 18.69 -6.50
CA LYS A 161 7.38 19.69 -7.14
C LYS A 161 7.16 19.78 -8.67
N ARG A 162 6.75 18.68 -9.30
CA ARG A 162 6.55 18.57 -10.76
C ARG A 162 5.10 18.71 -11.19
N SER A 163 4.15 18.50 -10.28
CA SER A 163 2.73 18.51 -10.59
C SER A 163 2.15 19.90 -10.86
N ARG A 164 2.92 20.97 -10.60
CA ARG A 164 2.55 22.37 -10.86
C ARG A 164 1.18 22.77 -10.28
N GLY A 165 0.83 22.20 -9.13
CA GLY A 165 -0.43 22.46 -8.43
C GLY A 165 -1.53 21.43 -8.69
N SER A 166 -1.33 20.46 -9.59
CA SER A 166 -2.26 19.31 -9.72
C SER A 166 -2.38 18.56 -8.39
N LEU A 167 -3.57 17.99 -8.19
CA LEU A 167 -3.90 17.10 -7.08
C LEU A 167 -2.98 15.88 -7.09
N VAL A 168 -2.43 15.52 -5.93
CA VAL A 168 -1.59 14.35 -5.70
C VAL A 168 -2.24 13.49 -4.61
N CYS A 169 -2.79 12.36 -5.02
CA CYS A 169 -3.47 11.41 -4.17
C CYS A 169 -2.55 10.23 -3.80
N LEU A 170 -2.61 9.79 -2.55
CA LEU A 170 -1.97 8.55 -2.10
C LEU A 170 -2.97 7.40 -2.16
N TRP A 171 -2.68 6.36 -2.95
CA TRP A 171 -3.47 5.13 -2.98
C TRP A 171 -2.68 4.00 -2.33
N GLY A 172 -3.15 3.50 -1.18
CA GLY A 172 -2.52 2.41 -0.45
C GLY A 172 -3.34 1.12 -0.48
N HIS A 173 -2.78 0.04 -1.02
CA HIS A 173 -3.41 -1.29 -1.01
C HIS A 173 -2.79 -2.19 0.06
N SER A 174 -3.62 -2.80 0.92
CA SER A 174 -3.16 -3.76 1.94
C SER A 174 -2.02 -3.18 2.80
N LEU A 175 -0.80 -3.76 2.82
CA LEU A 175 0.39 -3.17 3.46
C LEU A 175 0.60 -1.68 3.09
N GLY A 176 0.37 -1.33 1.82
CA GLY A 176 0.47 0.02 1.31
C GLY A 176 -0.51 1.00 1.96
N SER A 177 -1.61 0.54 2.56
CA SER A 177 -2.51 1.41 3.35
C SER A 177 -1.79 2.03 4.55
N GLY A 178 -1.01 1.22 5.28
CA GLY A 178 -0.19 1.69 6.39
C GLY A 178 0.90 2.66 5.93
N VAL A 179 1.53 2.38 4.78
CA VAL A 179 2.51 3.29 4.18
C VAL A 179 1.85 4.61 3.78
N ALA A 180 0.66 4.57 3.18
CA ALA A 180 -0.09 5.75 2.75
C ALA A 180 -0.45 6.65 3.93
N THR A 181 -1.02 6.09 5.01
CA THR A 181 -1.40 6.89 6.18
C THR A 181 -0.20 7.41 6.97
N ASN A 182 0.89 6.62 7.10
CA ASN A 182 2.14 7.09 7.69
C ASN A 182 2.73 8.25 6.87
N THR A 183 2.74 8.13 5.54
CA THR A 183 3.25 9.17 4.63
C THR A 183 2.41 10.43 4.74
N ALA A 184 1.08 10.30 4.75
CA ALA A 184 0.18 11.44 4.92
C ALA A 184 0.38 12.16 6.25
N MET A 185 0.65 11.44 7.35
CA MET A 185 0.98 12.06 8.63
C MET A 185 2.27 12.87 8.55
N ARG A 186 3.32 12.32 7.91
CA ARG A 186 4.59 13.04 7.71
C ARG A 186 4.43 14.27 6.82
N ILE A 187 3.57 14.21 5.80
CA ILE A 187 3.21 15.35 4.95
C ILE A 187 2.53 16.44 5.80
N GLN A 188 1.51 16.06 6.59
CA GLN A 188 0.78 16.99 7.46
C GLN A 188 1.67 17.63 8.54
N GLU A 189 2.70 16.93 9.02
CA GLU A 189 3.69 17.47 9.97
C GLU A 189 4.66 18.47 9.33
N GLN A 190 4.98 18.31 8.04
CA GLN A 190 5.96 19.13 7.33
C GLN A 190 5.34 20.31 6.57
N GLU A 191 4.13 20.12 6.04
CA GLU A 191 3.44 21.02 5.12
C GLU A 191 1.94 21.09 5.46
N SER A 192 1.07 21.07 4.45
CA SER A 192 -0.38 20.91 4.59
C SER A 192 -0.80 19.45 4.49
N ALA A 193 -2.09 19.16 4.66
CA ALA A 193 -2.64 17.82 4.40
C ALA A 193 -2.35 17.36 2.95
N ALA A 194 -2.20 16.05 2.76
CA ALA A 194 -2.22 15.46 1.42
C ALA A 194 -3.58 15.69 0.76
N ASP A 195 -3.61 15.88 -0.57
CA ASP A 195 -4.82 16.29 -1.29
C ASP A 195 -5.96 15.26 -1.14
N ALA A 196 -5.63 13.96 -1.12
CA ALA A 196 -6.57 12.88 -0.86
C ALA A 196 -5.84 11.56 -0.56
N ILE A 197 -6.50 10.68 0.20
CA ILE A 197 -6.00 9.33 0.50
C ILE A 197 -7.06 8.30 0.11
N ILE A 198 -6.68 7.30 -0.67
CA ILE A 198 -7.51 6.14 -1.01
C ILE A 198 -6.88 4.90 -0.35
N LEU A 199 -7.66 4.19 0.46
CA LEU A 199 -7.24 3.00 1.18
C LEU A 199 -8.01 1.79 0.65
N GLU A 200 -7.31 0.89 -0.03
CA GLU A 200 -7.87 -0.33 -0.61
C GLU A 200 -7.52 -1.55 0.27
N ALA A 201 -8.54 -2.29 0.68
CA ALA A 201 -8.44 -3.40 1.62
C ALA A 201 -7.58 -3.10 2.88
N PRO A 202 -7.85 -1.99 3.60
CA PRO A 202 -7.00 -1.56 4.71
C PRO A 202 -7.24 -2.37 5.99
N TYR A 203 -6.20 -2.47 6.80
CA TYR A 203 -6.25 -3.05 8.15
C TYR A 203 -6.12 -1.94 9.21
N THR A 204 -6.64 -2.19 10.41
CA THR A 204 -6.54 -1.27 11.56
C THR A 204 -5.10 -1.03 11.99
N ARG A 205 -4.41 -2.10 12.36
CA ARG A 205 -2.99 -2.13 12.75
C ARG A 205 -2.38 -3.47 12.31
N ILE A 206 -1.14 -3.46 11.80
CA ILE A 206 -0.56 -4.69 11.22
C ILE A 206 -0.46 -5.83 12.23
N GLY A 207 -0.22 -5.52 13.51
CA GLY A 207 -0.17 -6.53 14.57
C GLY A 207 -1.49 -7.26 14.79
N GLU A 208 -2.63 -6.58 14.61
CA GLU A 208 -3.94 -7.23 14.68
C GLU A 208 -4.11 -8.26 13.55
N LEU A 209 -3.65 -7.93 12.34
CA LEU A 209 -3.66 -8.82 11.17
C LEU A 209 -2.73 -10.03 11.37
N VAL A 210 -1.52 -9.81 11.90
CA VAL A 210 -0.55 -10.87 12.20
C VAL A 210 -1.13 -11.89 13.18
N ILE A 211 -1.76 -11.43 14.27
CA ILE A 211 -2.32 -12.32 15.32
C ILE A 211 -3.47 -13.19 14.80
N ILE A 212 -4.27 -12.68 13.86
CA ILE A 212 -5.39 -13.43 13.29
C ILE A 212 -5.01 -14.29 12.08
N HIS A 213 -3.79 -14.14 11.55
CA HIS A 213 -3.31 -14.87 10.39
C HIS A 213 -3.42 -16.40 10.61
N PRO A 214 -3.91 -17.20 9.64
CA PRO A 214 -4.16 -18.63 9.83
C PRO A 214 -2.97 -19.42 10.37
N LEU A 215 -1.75 -19.11 9.92
CA LEU A 215 -0.52 -19.75 10.40
C LEU A 215 -0.21 -19.47 11.86
N LEU A 216 -0.61 -18.31 12.39
CA LEU A 216 -0.37 -17.93 13.78
C LEU A 216 -1.58 -18.21 14.69
N LYS A 217 -2.78 -18.33 14.10
CA LYS A 217 -4.03 -18.61 14.81
C LYS A 217 -3.99 -19.92 15.61
N ILE A 218 -3.21 -20.92 15.16
CA ILE A 218 -3.01 -22.19 15.88
C ILE A 218 -2.31 -22.00 17.24
N TYR A 219 -1.53 -20.92 17.41
CA TYR A 219 -0.80 -20.61 18.63
C TYR A 219 -1.61 -19.78 19.63
N LYS A 220 -2.86 -19.40 19.32
CA LYS A 220 -3.73 -18.63 20.23
C LYS A 220 -4.00 -19.33 21.56
N PHE A 221 -3.86 -20.65 21.62
CA PHE A 221 -4.02 -21.43 22.85
C PHE A 221 -2.78 -21.39 23.77
N LEU A 222 -1.64 -20.87 23.31
CA LEU A 222 -0.45 -20.70 24.13
C LEU A 222 -0.54 -19.41 24.97
N PRO A 223 -0.49 -19.50 26.31
CA PRO A 223 -0.48 -18.31 27.17
C PRO A 223 0.68 -17.37 26.82
N GLY A 224 0.38 -16.08 26.66
CA GLY A 224 1.38 -15.04 26.36
C GLY A 224 1.85 -14.97 24.91
N PHE A 225 1.29 -15.79 24.00
CA PHE A 225 1.68 -15.76 22.58
C PHE A 225 1.35 -14.42 21.91
N GLU A 226 0.17 -13.84 22.17
CA GLU A 226 -0.16 -12.51 21.64
C GLU A 226 0.81 -11.44 22.16
N SER A 227 1.14 -11.46 23.45
CA SER A 227 2.14 -10.56 24.04
C SER A 227 3.53 -10.73 23.42
N LEU A 228 3.92 -11.97 23.11
CA LEU A 228 5.15 -12.26 22.39
C LEU A 228 5.16 -11.59 21.00
N ILE A 229 4.08 -11.75 20.23
CA ILE A 229 3.96 -11.13 18.90
C ILE A 229 4.05 -9.60 19.00
N TRP A 230 3.32 -8.98 19.94
CA TRP A 230 3.40 -7.53 20.16
C TRP A 230 4.82 -7.08 20.53
N ASN A 231 5.50 -7.81 21.41
CA ASN A 231 6.88 -7.50 21.79
C ASN A 231 7.86 -7.63 20.61
N ILE A 232 7.68 -8.63 19.74
CA ILE A 232 8.50 -8.80 18.53
C ILE A 232 8.26 -7.65 17.55
N LEU A 233 7.00 -7.26 17.34
CA LEU A 233 6.66 -6.13 16.48
C LEU A 233 7.29 -4.83 16.99
N GLU A 234 7.23 -4.58 18.30
CA GLU A 234 7.88 -3.44 18.95
C GLU A 234 9.41 -3.48 18.77
N ARG A 235 10.06 -4.65 19.00
CA ARG A 235 11.51 -4.81 18.76
C ARG A 235 11.94 -4.53 17.33
N ASN A 236 11.08 -4.81 16.35
CA ASN A 236 11.33 -4.53 14.93
C ASN A 236 10.87 -3.12 14.50
N ASN A 237 10.28 -2.34 15.40
CA ASN A 237 9.66 -1.05 15.09
C ASN A 237 8.58 -1.16 13.98
N ILE A 238 7.76 -2.21 14.02
CA ILE A 238 6.65 -2.44 13.09
C ILE A 238 5.33 -2.22 13.81
N VAL A 239 4.58 -1.24 13.34
CA VAL A 239 3.37 -0.67 13.93
C VAL A 239 2.25 -0.58 12.90
N PHE A 240 2.47 0.16 11.80
CA PHE A 240 1.52 0.51 10.74
C PHE A 240 0.11 0.74 11.28
N ALA A 241 -0.06 1.81 12.06
CA ALA A 241 -1.29 2.08 12.80
C ALA A 241 -2.25 2.99 12.02
N ASN A 242 -2.87 2.45 10.96
CA ASN A 242 -3.90 3.18 10.19
C ASN A 242 -4.99 3.77 11.11
N ASN A 243 -5.39 3.02 12.14
CA ASN A 243 -6.37 3.47 13.11
C ASN A 243 -5.94 4.71 13.90
N GLU A 244 -4.68 4.82 14.31
CA GLU A 244 -4.17 6.00 15.02
C GLU A 244 -3.93 7.16 14.05
N ASN A 245 -3.41 6.89 12.86
CA ASN A 245 -3.19 7.91 11.83
C ASN A 245 -4.52 8.55 11.40
N LEU A 246 -5.55 7.75 11.11
CA LEU A 246 -6.87 8.26 10.71
C LEU A 246 -7.58 9.04 11.81
N LYS A 247 -7.22 8.84 13.09
CA LYS A 247 -7.69 9.73 14.14
C LYS A 247 -7.11 11.11 13.98
N ALA A 248 -5.92 11.31 13.43
CA ALA A 248 -5.19 12.59 13.40
C ALA A 248 -5.18 13.29 12.02
N LEU A 249 -5.33 12.51 10.94
CA LEU A 249 -5.28 13.01 9.58
C LEU A 249 -6.40 14.02 9.26
N THR A 250 -6.03 15.06 8.53
CA THR A 250 -6.94 16.09 8.01
C THR A 250 -7.15 16.02 6.50
N SER A 251 -6.58 15.03 5.83
CA SER A 251 -6.84 14.73 4.41
C SER A 251 -8.21 14.08 4.19
N PRO A 252 -8.87 14.32 3.04
CA PRO A 252 -9.98 13.50 2.58
C PRO A 252 -9.60 12.02 2.48
N VAL A 253 -10.49 11.12 2.91
CA VAL A 253 -10.24 9.67 2.90
C VAL A 253 -11.36 8.90 2.21
N LEU A 254 -10.99 8.03 1.27
CA LEU A 254 -11.86 7.02 0.66
C LEU A 254 -11.37 5.63 1.05
N ILE A 255 -12.26 4.81 1.60
CA ILE A 255 -11.99 3.41 1.94
C ILE A 255 -12.70 2.50 0.94
N LEU A 256 -11.98 1.58 0.32
CA LEU A 256 -12.51 0.56 -0.58
C LEU A 256 -12.29 -0.81 0.05
N HIS A 257 -13.35 -1.58 0.34
CA HIS A 257 -13.20 -2.90 0.98
C HIS A 257 -14.26 -3.89 0.51
N SER A 258 -13.82 -5.10 0.12
CA SER A 258 -14.71 -6.21 -0.18
C SER A 258 -15.14 -7.00 1.06
N GLU A 259 -16.41 -7.38 1.11
CA GLU A 259 -16.98 -8.18 2.21
C GLU A 259 -16.43 -9.61 2.26
N ASP A 260 -16.00 -10.16 1.11
CA ASP A 260 -15.39 -11.48 0.95
C ASP A 260 -13.86 -11.48 1.04
N ASP A 261 -13.25 -10.40 1.54
CA ASP A 261 -11.80 -10.35 1.76
C ASP A 261 -11.36 -11.37 2.82
N SER A 262 -10.67 -12.42 2.35
CA SER A 262 -10.15 -13.52 3.17
C SER A 262 -8.79 -13.23 3.82
N ILE A 263 -8.15 -12.12 3.46
CA ILE A 263 -6.83 -11.72 3.96
C ILE A 263 -6.99 -10.67 5.03
N VAL A 264 -7.63 -9.54 4.71
CA VAL A 264 -7.91 -8.46 5.66
C VAL A 264 -9.42 -8.42 5.92
N PRO A 265 -9.88 -8.82 7.12
CA PRO A 265 -11.31 -8.88 7.40
C PRO A 265 -12.02 -7.54 7.19
N TYR A 266 -13.14 -7.56 6.47
CA TYR A 266 -13.97 -6.39 6.14
C TYR A 266 -14.32 -5.48 7.33
N HIS A 267 -14.49 -6.04 8.54
CA HIS A 267 -14.78 -5.26 9.74
C HIS A 267 -13.66 -4.27 10.10
N MET A 268 -12.42 -4.51 9.67
CA MET A 268 -11.32 -3.57 9.89
C MET A 268 -11.51 -2.29 9.05
N GLY A 269 -11.95 -2.40 7.80
CA GLY A 269 -12.30 -1.25 6.96
C GLY A 269 -13.47 -0.44 7.54
N LEU A 270 -14.53 -1.13 7.98
CA LEU A 270 -15.66 -0.49 8.68
C LEU A 270 -15.21 0.29 9.92
N LYS A 271 -14.34 -0.32 10.74
CA LYS A 271 -13.79 0.30 11.94
C LYS A 271 -12.95 1.53 11.62
N LEU A 272 -12.13 1.48 10.57
CA LEU A 272 -11.34 2.64 10.12
C LEU A 272 -12.23 3.78 9.62
N HIS A 273 -13.29 3.47 8.86
CA HIS A 273 -14.26 4.46 8.42
C HIS A 273 -14.94 5.14 9.61
N GLN A 274 -15.40 4.35 10.59
CA GLN A 274 -15.99 4.88 11.83
C GLN A 274 -15.00 5.78 12.59
N ILE A 275 -13.77 5.32 12.82
CA ILE A 275 -12.73 6.08 13.51
C ILE A 275 -12.49 7.43 12.83
N SER A 276 -12.37 7.44 11.50
CA SER A 276 -12.12 8.66 10.75
C SER A 276 -13.31 9.63 10.83
N ARG A 277 -14.56 9.14 10.65
CA ARG A 277 -15.78 9.95 10.81
C ARG A 277 -15.93 10.55 12.20
N GLU A 278 -15.68 9.77 13.24
CA GLU A 278 -15.74 10.22 14.64
C GLU A 278 -14.70 11.30 14.90
N ALA A 279 -13.47 11.14 14.39
CA ALA A 279 -12.42 12.14 14.53
C ALA A 279 -12.77 13.47 13.86
N GLN A 280 -13.38 13.45 12.67
CA GLN A 280 -13.83 14.69 12.01
C GLN A 280 -14.97 15.37 12.76
N THR A 281 -15.91 14.57 13.29
CA THR A 281 -17.02 15.07 14.11
C THR A 281 -16.51 15.75 15.38
N GLN A 282 -15.55 15.13 16.08
CA GLN A 282 -14.94 15.70 17.29
C GLN A 282 -14.18 17.01 17.03
N ARG A 283 -13.63 17.19 15.83
CA ARG A 283 -12.93 18.41 15.43
C ARG A 283 -13.82 19.50 14.87
N ASN A 284 -15.12 19.22 14.67
CA ASN A 284 -16.01 20.05 13.84
C ASN A 284 -15.38 20.37 12.48
N ALA A 285 -14.67 19.40 11.89
CA ALA A 285 -14.04 19.54 10.59
C ALA A 285 -14.94 18.94 9.51
N ASP A 286 -15.13 19.67 8.41
CA ASP A 286 -15.88 19.19 7.25
C ASP A 286 -14.94 18.49 6.25
N ILE A 287 -14.22 17.48 6.75
CA ILE A 287 -13.32 16.67 5.93
C ILE A 287 -14.08 15.45 5.40
N ARG A 288 -14.02 15.26 4.09
CA ARG A 288 -14.69 14.17 3.39
C ARG A 288 -14.10 12.81 3.79
N VAL A 289 -14.96 11.93 4.28
CA VAL A 289 -14.62 10.55 4.63
C VAL A 289 -15.72 9.66 4.06
N GLU A 290 -15.35 8.80 3.13
CA GLU A 290 -16.27 7.91 2.41
C GLU A 290 -15.78 6.46 2.47
N MET A 291 -16.72 5.53 2.36
CA MET A 291 -16.42 4.11 2.23
C MET A 291 -17.30 3.48 1.15
N VAL A 292 -16.68 2.73 0.26
CA VAL A 292 -17.35 1.84 -0.69
C VAL A 292 -17.12 0.41 -0.26
N SER A 293 -18.23 -0.24 0.10
CA SER A 293 -18.27 -1.64 0.47
C SER A 293 -18.69 -2.48 -0.73
N TYR A 294 -17.88 -3.47 -1.10
CA TYR A 294 -18.18 -4.37 -2.20
C TYR A 294 -18.85 -5.64 -1.68
N PRO A 295 -20.12 -5.92 -2.05
CA PRO A 295 -20.84 -7.10 -1.58
C PRO A 295 -20.14 -8.41 -1.91
N ALA A 296 -20.15 -9.37 -0.99
CA ALA A 296 -19.42 -10.64 -1.14
C ALA A 296 -19.76 -11.42 -2.43
N LYS A 297 -20.98 -11.26 -2.96
CA LYS A 297 -21.43 -11.88 -4.22
C LYS A 297 -20.66 -11.43 -5.47
N LEU A 298 -19.91 -10.32 -5.40
CA LEU A 298 -19.10 -9.82 -6.51
C LEU A 298 -17.79 -10.59 -6.65
N GLY A 299 -17.32 -11.28 -5.60
CA GLY A 299 -16.12 -12.11 -5.68
C GLY A 299 -14.81 -11.33 -5.81
N PHE A 300 -14.78 -10.06 -5.40
CA PHE A 300 -13.58 -9.23 -5.58
C PHE A 300 -12.46 -9.60 -4.60
N GLY A 301 -12.81 -10.08 -3.40
CA GLY A 301 -11.84 -10.48 -2.38
C GLY A 301 -10.82 -9.38 -2.08
N HIS A 302 -9.57 -9.78 -1.80
CA HIS A 302 -8.51 -8.87 -1.38
C HIS A 302 -7.87 -8.04 -2.50
N ASN A 303 -7.87 -8.55 -3.74
CA ASN A 303 -7.02 -8.04 -4.81
C ASN A 303 -7.78 -7.57 -6.05
N ASN A 304 -9.08 -7.83 -6.16
CA ASN A 304 -9.79 -7.67 -7.42
C ASN A 304 -10.86 -6.55 -7.40
N ILE A 305 -10.73 -5.56 -6.50
CA ILE A 305 -11.60 -4.37 -6.52
C ILE A 305 -11.48 -3.62 -7.85
N TYR A 306 -10.33 -3.70 -8.53
CA TYR A 306 -10.15 -3.18 -9.89
C TYR A 306 -11.14 -3.75 -10.92
N LEU A 307 -11.80 -4.89 -10.64
CA LEU A 307 -12.84 -5.44 -11.52
C LEU A 307 -14.18 -4.68 -11.44
N ASP A 308 -14.35 -3.75 -10.50
CA ASP A 308 -15.53 -2.89 -10.45
C ASP A 308 -15.54 -1.93 -11.66
N PRO A 309 -16.51 -2.06 -12.59
CA PRO A 309 -16.60 -1.19 -13.75
C PRO A 309 -16.86 0.28 -13.37
N ASN A 310 -17.36 0.55 -12.17
CA ASN A 310 -17.64 1.89 -11.69
C ASN A 310 -16.48 2.52 -10.90
N LEU A 311 -15.39 1.78 -10.64
CA LEU A 311 -14.25 2.28 -9.88
C LEU A 311 -13.70 3.62 -10.39
N PRO A 312 -13.53 3.84 -11.72
CA PRO A 312 -13.10 5.14 -12.25
C PRO A 312 -13.99 6.32 -11.83
N ASN A 313 -15.31 6.11 -11.77
CA ASN A 313 -16.26 7.15 -11.41
C ASN A 313 -16.24 7.39 -9.90
N VAL A 314 -16.19 6.33 -9.09
CA VAL A 314 -16.01 6.44 -7.62
C VAL A 314 -14.78 7.30 -7.29
N VAL A 315 -13.65 7.02 -7.93
CA VAL A 315 -12.41 7.78 -7.71
C VAL A 315 -12.53 9.22 -8.20
N ARG A 316 -13.15 9.44 -9.38
CA ARG A 316 -13.34 10.77 -9.95
C ARG A 316 -14.24 11.63 -9.06
N ASP A 317 -15.38 11.11 -8.67
CA ASP A 317 -16.36 11.79 -7.83
C ASP A 317 -15.76 12.11 -6.45
N PHE A 318 -14.88 11.24 -5.94
CA PHE A 318 -14.13 11.48 -4.71
C PHE A 318 -13.10 12.62 -4.83
N LEU A 319 -12.37 12.68 -5.94
CA LEU A 319 -11.30 13.68 -6.14
C LEU A 319 -11.78 15.05 -6.65
N GLN A 320 -13.03 15.16 -7.14
CA GLN A 320 -13.57 16.39 -7.74
C GLN A 320 -14.45 17.24 -6.80
N ALA A 321 -14.84 16.73 -5.62
CA ALA A 321 -15.68 17.46 -4.65
C ALA A 321 -14.86 17.90 -3.44
#